data_AF-A0AAW1KRI7-F1
#
_entry.id   AF-A0AAW1KRI7-F1
#
_cell.length_a   1.000
_cell.length_b   1.000
_cell.length_c   1.000
_cell.angle_alpha   90.00
_cell.angle_beta   90.00
_cell.angle_gamma   90.00
#
_symmetry.space_group_name_H-M   'P 1'
#
loop_
_entity.id
_entity.type
_entity.pdbx_description
1 polymer ?
#
loop_
_entity_poly.entity_id
_entity_poly.type
_entity_poly.pdbx_seq_one_letter_code
_entity_poly.pdbx_strand_id
1 'polypeptide(L)'
;MAQRKSHKKNSGNRIKKHVYTQIARLTFNHGRFPAHLNKIKVLEDDRCTYCKKERGDTNHIIFGCEVHKDKIDILLKDLQTMQLALPVNVNYVLAQDQKDINCRLYRHLASCSIIV
;
A
#
# COMPACT_ATOMS: atom_id res chain seq x y z
N MET A 1 38.17 -33.54 -16.50
CA MET A 1 38.03 -32.18 -15.94
C MET A 1 36.61 -31.68 -16.21
N ALA A 2 35.76 -31.58 -15.18
CA ALA A 2 34.44 -30.95 -15.30
C ALA A 2 34.17 -30.16 -14.02
N GLN A 3 34.44 -28.86 -14.05
CA GLN A 3 34.18 -27.97 -12.93
C GLN A 3 32.67 -27.75 -12.82
N ARG A 4 32.06 -28.32 -11.77
CA ARG A 4 30.68 -28.04 -11.36
C ARG A 4 30.61 -26.58 -10.91
N LYS A 5 30.06 -25.70 -11.75
CA LYS A 5 29.76 -24.30 -11.38
C LYS A 5 28.71 -24.32 -10.27
N SER A 6 29.15 -23.98 -9.05
CA SER A 6 28.25 -23.73 -7.92
C SER A 6 27.38 -22.51 -8.24
N HIS A 7 26.11 -22.75 -8.53
CA HIS A 7 25.11 -21.69 -8.57
C HIS A 7 24.87 -21.21 -7.14
N LYS A 8 25.55 -20.10 -6.80
CA LYS A 8 25.30 -19.32 -5.60
C LYS A 8 23.83 -18.87 -5.65
N LYS A 9 22.95 -19.55 -4.89
CA LYS A 9 21.54 -19.18 -4.76
C LYS A 9 21.51 -17.75 -4.22
N ASN A 10 21.18 -16.81 -5.10
CA ASN A 10 20.92 -15.44 -4.70
C ASN A 10 19.68 -15.51 -3.80
N SER A 11 19.85 -15.38 -2.49
CA SER A 11 18.79 -15.29 -1.50
C SER A 11 18.07 -13.96 -1.66
N GLY A 12 17.43 -13.80 -2.82
CA GLY A 12 16.62 -12.65 -3.14
C GLY A 12 15.49 -12.57 -2.15
N ASN A 13 15.40 -11.44 -1.46
CA ASN A 13 14.33 -11.08 -0.54
C ASN A 13 12.97 -11.24 -1.28
N ARG A 14 12.38 -12.44 -1.19
CA ARG A 14 11.15 -12.80 -1.89
C ARG A 14 10.02 -12.14 -1.12
N ILE A 15 9.38 -11.13 -1.73
CA ILE A 15 8.18 -10.52 -1.15
C ILE A 15 7.19 -11.64 -0.87
N LYS A 16 6.67 -11.69 0.36
CA LYS A 16 5.68 -12.69 0.76
C LYS A 16 4.45 -12.55 -0.13
N LYS A 17 3.92 -13.67 -0.64
CA LYS A 17 2.70 -13.71 -1.50
C LYS A 17 1.57 -12.84 -0.97
N HIS A 18 1.40 -12.80 0.36
CA HIS A 18 0.46 -11.93 1.07
C HIS A 18 0.53 -10.45 0.63
N VAL A 19 1.73 -9.88 0.48
CA VAL A 19 1.89 -8.47 0.08
C VAL A 19 1.25 -8.19 -1.27
N TYR A 20 1.50 -9.03 -2.27
CA TYR A 20 0.88 -8.89 -3.60
C TYR A 20 -0.64 -9.03 -3.54
N THR A 21 -1.17 -9.95 -2.73
CA THR A 21 -2.62 -10.07 -2.53
C THR A 21 -3.22 -8.78 -1.94
N GLN A 22 -2.56 -8.18 -0.97
CA GLN A 22 -3.01 -6.91 -0.38
C GLN A 22 -2.95 -5.77 -1.41
N ILE A 23 -1.85 -5.63 -2.15
CA ILE A 23 -1.72 -4.60 -3.20
C ILE A 23 -2.77 -4.80 -4.30
N ALA A 24 -3.01 -6.03 -4.73
CA ALA A 24 -4.04 -6.32 -5.72
C ALA A 24 -5.43 -5.91 -5.22
N ARG A 25 -5.77 -6.22 -3.95
CA ARG A 25 -7.02 -5.76 -3.31
C ARG A 25 -7.14 -4.25 -3.31
N LEU A 26 -6.08 -3.52 -2.97
CA LEU A 26 -6.06 -2.05 -3.01
C LEU A 26 -6.29 -1.51 -4.41
N THR A 27 -5.69 -2.14 -5.42
CA THR A 27 -5.80 -1.73 -6.84
C THR A 27 -7.25 -1.74 -7.30
N PHE A 28 -8.03 -2.71 -6.85
CA PHE A 28 -9.46 -2.77 -7.14
C PHE A 28 -10.33 -2.05 -6.10
N ASN A 29 -9.73 -1.26 -5.19
CA ASN A 29 -10.40 -0.60 -4.07
C ASN A 29 -11.24 -1.58 -3.22
N HIS A 30 -10.78 -2.83 -3.13
CA HIS A 30 -11.38 -3.97 -2.44
C HIS A 30 -10.65 -4.25 -1.12
N GLY A 31 -10.53 -3.22 -0.28
CA GLY A 31 -10.05 -3.35 1.09
C GLY A 31 -11.19 -3.34 2.11
N ARG A 32 -10.89 -3.68 3.36
CA ARG A 32 -11.77 -3.43 4.51
C ARG A 32 -11.84 -1.95 4.90
N PHE A 33 -11.99 -1.08 3.91
CA PHE A 33 -12.11 0.36 4.12
C PHE A 33 -13.58 0.76 4.33
N PRO A 34 -13.86 1.75 5.19
CA PRO A 34 -15.23 2.20 5.46
C PRO A 34 -16.03 2.50 4.19
N ALA A 35 -15.42 3.17 3.20
CA ALA A 35 -16.10 3.48 1.94
C ALA A 35 -16.49 2.23 1.13
N HIS A 36 -15.66 1.18 1.15
CA HIS A 36 -15.98 -0.08 0.49
C HIS A 36 -17.08 -0.83 1.26
N LEU A 37 -16.92 -0.95 2.58
CA LEU A 37 -17.85 -1.67 3.45
C LEU A 37 -19.24 -1.01 3.48
N ASN A 38 -19.31 0.31 3.44
CA ASN A 38 -20.58 1.03 3.32
C ASN A 38 -21.27 0.78 1.97
N LYS A 39 -20.50 0.79 0.87
CA LYS A 39 -21.02 0.50 -0.47
C LYS A 39 -21.67 -0.90 -0.56
N ILE A 40 -21.10 -1.89 0.14
CA ILE A 40 -21.65 -3.26 0.21
C ILE A 40 -22.60 -3.48 1.39
N LYS A 41 -23.04 -2.40 2.07
CA LYS A 41 -23.99 -2.40 3.19
C LYS A 41 -23.55 -3.23 4.41
N VAL A 42 -22.25 -3.37 4.62
CA VAL A 42 -21.66 -3.98 5.83
C VAL A 42 -21.51 -2.94 6.95
N LEU A 43 -21.21 -1.69 6.61
CA LEU A 43 -21.18 -0.56 7.55
C LEU A 43 -22.22 0.49 7.17
N GLU A 44 -22.76 1.18 8.16
CA GLU A 44 -23.72 2.28 7.95
C GLU A 44 -23.03 3.60 7.57
N ASP A 45 -21.72 3.71 7.86
CA ASP A 45 -20.94 4.93 7.70
C ASP A 45 -19.71 4.68 6.81
N ASP A 46 -19.44 5.61 5.89
CA ASP A 46 -18.32 5.58 4.97
C ASP A 46 -17.10 6.38 5.45
N ARG A 47 -17.19 7.01 6.63
CA ARG A 47 -16.11 7.81 7.22
C ARG A 47 -14.94 6.96 7.70
N CYS A 48 -13.74 7.53 7.59
CA CYS A 48 -12.50 6.95 8.06
C CYS A 48 -12.57 6.62 9.56
N THR A 49 -12.19 5.40 9.94
CA THR A 49 -12.21 4.93 11.33
C THR A 49 -11.25 5.70 12.23
N TYR A 50 -10.19 6.28 11.65
CA TYR A 50 -9.15 7.00 12.39
C TYR A 50 -9.50 8.47 12.58
N CYS A 51 -9.67 9.24 11.49
CA CYS A 51 -9.94 10.67 11.58
C CYS A 51 -11.43 11.00 11.80
N LYS A 52 -12.34 10.09 11.44
CA LYS A 52 -13.81 10.25 11.54
C LYS A 52 -14.39 11.47 10.83
N LYS A 53 -13.62 12.14 9.97
CA LYS A 53 -14.01 13.38 9.28
C LYS A 53 -14.27 13.14 7.80
N GLU A 54 -13.33 12.49 7.12
CA GLU A 54 -13.40 12.26 5.69
C GLU A 54 -13.83 10.83 5.35
N ARG A 55 -14.22 10.63 4.09
CA ARG A 55 -14.51 9.31 3.53
C ARG A 55 -13.29 8.39 3.64
N GLY A 56 -13.46 7.25 4.28
CA GLY A 56 -12.43 6.24 4.45
C GLY A 56 -12.26 5.39 3.21
N ASP A 57 -11.73 5.96 2.13
CA ASP A 57 -11.34 5.24 0.92
C ASP A 57 -9.82 4.98 0.86
N THR A 58 -9.38 4.24 -0.16
CA THR A 58 -7.97 3.88 -0.33
C THR A 58 -7.06 5.11 -0.45
N ASN A 59 -7.52 6.19 -1.07
CA ASN A 59 -6.71 7.40 -1.26
C ASN A 59 -6.56 8.16 0.06
N HIS A 60 -7.65 8.35 0.81
CA HIS A 60 -7.61 8.95 2.13
C HIS A 60 -6.71 8.13 3.07
N ILE A 61 -6.87 6.82 3.07
CA ILE A 61 -6.14 5.94 3.98
C ILE A 61 -4.62 5.91 3.68
N ILE A 62 -4.22 6.00 2.41
CA ILE A 62 -2.80 5.93 2.01
C ILE A 62 -2.11 7.31 2.01
N PHE A 63 -2.82 8.40 1.66
CA PHE A 63 -2.21 9.72 1.46
C PHE A 63 -2.95 10.89 2.14
N GLY A 64 -4.17 10.71 2.63
CA GLY A 64 -5.01 11.82 3.12
C GLY A 64 -5.26 11.86 4.63
N CYS A 65 -4.99 10.78 5.37
CA CYS A 65 -5.40 10.68 6.77
C CYS A 65 -4.52 11.53 7.69
N GLU A 66 -5.08 12.59 8.27
CA GLU A 66 -4.39 13.48 9.22
C GLU A 66 -3.80 12.73 10.44
N VAL A 67 -4.45 11.66 10.89
CA VAL A 67 -3.98 10.82 12.02
C VAL A 67 -2.69 10.08 11.68
N HIS A 68 -2.39 9.89 10.39
CA HIS A 68 -1.21 9.20 9.89
C HIS A 68 -0.27 10.12 9.13
N LYS A 69 -0.41 11.44 9.28
CA LYS A 69 0.37 12.44 8.55
C LYS A 69 1.87 12.17 8.57
N ASP A 70 2.45 11.89 9.74
CA ASP A 70 3.89 11.60 9.85
C ASP A 70 4.33 10.38 9.02
N LYS A 71 3.48 9.34 8.98
CA LYS A 71 3.75 8.11 8.22
C LYS A 71 3.55 8.32 6.72
N ILE A 72 2.60 9.19 6.34
CA ILE A 72 2.36 9.61 4.97
C ILE A 72 3.54 10.42 4.47
N ASP A 73 4.05 11.37 5.27
CA ASP A 73 5.21 12.18 4.91
C ASP A 73 6.46 11.32 4.70
N ILE A 74 6.66 10.27 5.50
CA ILE A 74 7.72 9.28 5.29
C ILE A 74 7.51 8.54 3.97
N LEU A 75 6.28 8.08 3.68
CA LEU A 75 5.97 7.40 2.42
C LEU A 75 6.19 8.32 1.21
N LEU A 76 5.78 9.58 1.29
CA LEU A 76 5.96 10.54 0.20
C LEU A 76 7.44 10.84 -0.05
N LYS A 77 8.24 11.03 1.00
CA LYS A 77 9.71 11.17 0.86
C LYS A 77 10.31 9.94 0.18
N ASP A 78 9.90 8.75 0.61
CA ASP A 78 10.33 7.51 0.01
C ASP A 78 9.98 7.42 -1.49
N LEU A 79 8.76 7.81 -1.88
CA LEU A 79 8.31 7.81 -3.27
C LEU A 79 9.03 8.89 -4.12
N GLN A 80 9.35 10.05 -3.53
CA GLN A 80 10.15 11.08 -4.18
C GLN A 80 11.57 10.57 -4.49
N THR A 81 12.20 9.82 -3.58
CA THR A 81 13.53 9.23 -3.85
C THR A 81 13.51 8.22 -5.01
N MET A 82 12.33 7.70 -5.35
CA MET A 82 12.12 6.78 -6.47
C MET A 82 11.76 7.50 -7.78
N GLN A 83 11.89 8.82 -7.84
CA GLN A 83 11.60 9.66 -9.02
C GLN A 83 10.14 9.60 -9.49
N LEU A 84 9.17 9.31 -8.60
CA LEU A 84 7.77 9.50 -8.94
C LEU A 84 7.40 11.00 -8.91
N ALA A 85 6.78 11.49 -9.99
CA ALA A 85 6.27 12.84 -10.06
C ALA A 85 5.06 13.03 -9.12
N LEU A 86 5.04 14.14 -8.38
CA LEU A 86 3.93 14.58 -7.53
C LEU A 86 3.02 15.54 -8.30
N PRO A 87 1.71 15.60 -8.00
CA PRO A 87 1.00 14.89 -6.94
C PRO A 87 0.76 13.42 -7.30
N VAL A 88 1.05 12.55 -6.33
CA VAL A 88 0.99 11.11 -6.52
C VAL A 88 -0.45 10.63 -6.32
N ASN A 89 -1.05 10.05 -7.36
CA ASN A 89 -2.35 9.39 -7.27
C ASN A 89 -2.16 7.93 -6.82
N VAL A 90 -2.97 7.46 -5.86
CA VAL A 90 -2.90 6.07 -5.37
C VAL A 90 -3.04 5.03 -6.47
N ASN A 91 -3.91 5.27 -7.46
CA ASN A 91 -4.07 4.37 -8.60
C ASN A 91 -2.82 4.35 -9.48
N TYR A 92 -2.14 5.50 -9.62
CA TYR A 92 -0.89 5.57 -10.36
C TYR A 92 0.21 4.76 -9.68
N VAL A 93 0.35 4.86 -8.35
CA VAL A 93 1.35 4.09 -7.59
C VAL A 93 1.07 2.59 -7.65
N LEU A 94 -0.19 2.20 -7.46
CA LEU A 94 -0.61 0.80 -7.49
C LEU A 94 -0.43 0.19 -8.89
N ALA A 95 -0.56 0.98 -9.96
CA ALA A 95 -0.39 0.53 -11.34
C ALA A 95 1.08 0.30 -11.75
N GLN A 96 2.06 0.87 -11.04
CA GLN A 96 3.48 0.70 -11.40
C GLN A 96 3.98 -0.74 -11.24
N ASP A 97 3.28 -1.56 -10.42
CA ASP A 97 3.64 -2.94 -10.05
C ASP A 97 5.14 -3.17 -9.76
N GLN A 98 5.82 -2.13 -9.26
CA GLN A 98 7.21 -2.24 -8.91
C GLN A 98 7.37 -2.82 -7.52
N LYS A 99 8.23 -3.84 -7.42
CA LYS A 99 8.54 -4.56 -6.18
C LYS A 99 8.83 -3.62 -5.00
N ASP A 100 9.69 -2.63 -5.20
CA ASP A 100 10.12 -1.73 -4.12
C ASP A 100 9.01 -0.79 -3.67
N ILE A 101 8.19 -0.29 -4.61
CA ILE A 101 7.00 0.52 -4.31
C ILE A 101 5.99 -0.30 -3.50
N ASN A 102 5.68 -1.51 -3.95
CA ASN A 102 4.74 -2.42 -3.28
C ASN A 102 5.21 -2.76 -1.86
N CYS A 103 6.51 -2.98 -1.66
CA CYS A 103 7.12 -3.16 -0.35
C CYS A 103 6.90 -1.97 0.58
N ARG A 104 7.12 -0.74 0.09
CA ARG A 104 7.01 0.48 0.89
C ARG A 104 5.56 0.80 1.22
N LEU A 105 4.65 0.66 0.26
CA LEU A 105 3.22 0.76 0.48
C LEU A 105 2.75 -0.23 1.56
N TYR A 106 3.14 -1.49 1.45
CA TYR A 106 2.78 -2.50 2.43
C TYR A 106 3.32 -2.17 3.83
N ARG A 107 4.57 -1.67 3.92
CA ARG A 107 5.15 -1.23 5.19
C ARG A 107 4.39 -0.07 5.80
N HIS A 108 3.97 0.91 4.98
CA HIS A 108 3.14 2.02 5.43
C HIS A 108 1.78 1.54 5.94
N LEU A 109 1.10 0.66 5.20
CA LEU A 109 -0.19 0.09 5.63
C LEU A 109 -0.07 -0.68 6.95
N ALA A 110 0.99 -1.49 7.07
CA ALA A 110 1.28 -2.22 8.30
C ALA A 110 1.59 -1.28 9.48
N SER A 111 2.32 -0.18 9.24
CA SER A 111 2.65 0.78 10.30
C SER A 111 1.45 1.60 10.74
N CYS A 112 0.47 1.84 9.86
CA CYS A 112 -0.81 2.45 10.19
C CYS A 112 -1.83 1.47 10.81
N SER A 113 -1.44 0.19 10.99
CA SER A 113 -2.34 -0.87 11.46
C SER A 113 -3.60 -1.04 10.58
N ILE A 114 -3.45 -0.75 9.29
CA ILE A 114 -4.52 -0.88 8.31
C ILE A 114 -4.57 -2.35 7.87
N ILE A 115 -5.68 -3.03 8.20
CA ILE A 115 -5.93 -4.40 7.75
C ILE A 115 -6.73 -4.31 6.45
N VAL A 116 -6.10 -4.60 5.31
CA VAL A 116 -6.73 -4.62 3.98
C VAL A 116 -7.44 -5.94 3.72
#